data_AF-A0A0D3CYR7-F1
#
_entry.id   AF-A0A0D3CYR7-F1
#
_cell.length_a   1.000
_cell.length_b   1.000
_cell.length_c   1.000
_cell.angle_alpha   90.00
_cell.angle_beta   90.00
_cell.angle_gamma   90.00
#
_symmetry.space_group_name_H-M   'P 1'
#
loop_
_entity.id
_entity.type
_entity.pdbx_description
1 polymer ?
#
loop_
_entity_poly.entity_id
_entity_poly.type
_entity_poly.pdbx_seq_one_letter_code
_entity_poly.pdbx_strand_id
1 'polypeptide(L)'
;MYELVPLYVATKMTSIRRASFLVASPEGYAKAALRFVGYEARCTPYWPHALMGYVVSSLPESVFESFNIKRCLQIRKKGMLKDSRKKE
;
A
#
# COMPACT_ATOMS: atom_id res chain seq x y z
N MET A 1 7.08 4.81 -12.15
CA MET A 1 7.42 3.37 -12.32
C MET A 1 7.71 2.79 -10.96
N TYR A 2 6.69 2.23 -10.29
CA TYR A 2 6.79 1.82 -8.89
C TYR A 2 7.44 0.43 -8.77
N GLU A 3 8.53 0.35 -8.01
CA GLU A 3 9.18 -0.88 -7.58
C GLU A 3 8.24 -1.72 -6.70
N LEU A 4 8.65 -2.94 -6.31
CA LEU A 4 7.92 -3.93 -5.50
C LEU A 4 7.44 -3.36 -4.14
N VAL A 5 6.45 -2.47 -4.19
CA VAL A 5 5.80 -1.87 -3.03
C VAL A 5 4.48 -2.61 -2.87
N PRO A 6 4.28 -3.35 -1.77
CA PRO A 6 3.08 -4.16 -1.56
C PRO A 6 1.78 -3.34 -1.47
N LEU A 7 1.85 -2.01 -1.51
CA LEU A 7 0.73 -1.08 -1.40
C LEU A 7 -0.18 -1.46 -0.22
N TYR A 8 -1.46 -1.77 -0.48
CA TYR A 8 -2.43 -2.02 0.58
C TYR A 8 -2.64 -3.51 0.79
N VAL A 9 -2.13 -4.02 1.93
CA VAL A 9 -2.33 -5.40 2.36
C VAL A 9 -2.87 -5.41 3.78
N ALA A 10 -3.94 -6.17 4.02
CA ALA A 10 -4.60 -6.28 5.33
C ALA A 10 -3.82 -7.17 6.32
N THR A 11 -2.58 -6.78 6.65
CA THR A 11 -1.73 -7.51 7.60
C THR A 11 -1.93 -7.03 9.03
N LYS A 12 -1.48 -7.84 10.01
CA LYS A 12 -1.50 -7.48 11.44
C LYS A 12 -0.70 -6.19 11.75
N MET A 13 0.32 -5.88 10.95
CA MET A 13 1.16 -4.68 11.08
C MET A 13 0.46 -3.39 10.67
N THR A 14 -0.57 -3.49 9.82
CA THR A 14 -1.31 -2.30 9.32
C THR A 14 -2.56 -2.04 10.14
N SER A 15 -3.08 -0.81 10.03
CA SER A 15 -4.40 -0.45 10.57
C SER A 15 -5.57 -0.98 9.73
N ILE A 16 -5.30 -1.54 8.54
CA ILE A 16 -6.31 -2.09 7.63
C ILE A 16 -6.63 -3.52 8.05
N ARG A 17 -7.85 -3.75 8.55
CA ARG A 17 -8.24 -5.04 9.14
C ARG A 17 -9.00 -5.97 8.20
N ARG A 18 -9.52 -5.46 7.09
CA ARG A 18 -10.32 -6.24 6.14
C ARG A 18 -9.71 -6.12 4.75
N ALA A 19 -9.55 -7.26 4.09
CA ALA A 19 -9.26 -7.30 2.66
C ALA A 19 -10.47 -6.77 1.87
N SER A 20 -10.21 -6.22 0.69
CA SER A 20 -11.20 -5.70 -0.24
C SER A 20 -10.66 -5.74 -1.66
N PHE A 21 -11.40 -5.22 -2.63
CA PHE A 21 -10.97 -5.25 -4.03
C PHE A 21 -9.61 -4.57 -4.28
N LEU A 22 -9.34 -3.45 -3.61
CA LEU A 22 -8.06 -2.71 -3.72
C LEU A 22 -7.08 -3.02 -2.58
N VAL A 23 -7.44 -3.95 -1.68
CA VAL A 23 -6.64 -4.29 -0.50
C VAL A 23 -6.49 -5.80 -0.46
N ALA A 24 -5.31 -6.30 -0.79
CA ALA A 24 -5.05 -7.73 -0.78
C ALA A 24 -5.15 -8.31 0.65
N SER A 25 -5.62 -9.56 0.76
CA SER A 25 -5.34 -10.35 1.97
C SER A 25 -3.85 -10.72 2.02
N PRO A 26 -3.28 -10.97 3.20
CA PRO A 26 -1.89 -11.42 3.32
C PRO A 26 -1.60 -12.68 2.50
N GLU A 27 -2.48 -13.67 2.55
CA GLU A 27 -2.35 -14.94 1.84
C GLU A 27 -2.52 -14.75 0.34
N GLY A 28 -3.45 -13.89 -0.07
CA GLY A 28 -3.70 -13.56 -1.47
C GLY A 28 -2.51 -12.83 -2.10
N TYR A 29 -1.94 -11.87 -1.38
CA TYR A 29 -0.72 -11.18 -1.79
C TYR A 29 0.46 -12.14 -1.86
N ALA A 30 0.67 -12.99 -0.85
CA ALA A 30 1.76 -13.97 -0.82
C ALA A 30 1.67 -14.98 -1.97
N LYS A 31 0.48 -15.55 -2.21
CA LYS A 31 0.24 -16.47 -3.34
C LYS A 31 0.52 -15.80 -4.68
N ALA A 32 0.11 -14.55 -4.84
CA ALA A 32 0.37 -13.80 -6.05
C ALA A 32 1.87 -13.53 -6.21
N ALA A 33 2.56 -13.11 -5.14
CA ALA A 33 3.99 -12.85 -5.15
C ALA A 33 4.80 -14.10 -5.53
N LEU A 34 4.47 -15.26 -4.95
CA LEU A 34 5.13 -16.54 -5.23
C LEU A 34 5.02 -16.95 -6.71
N ARG A 35 3.91 -16.64 -7.37
CA ARG A 35 3.74 -16.93 -8.81
C ARG A 35 4.63 -16.07 -9.72
N PHE A 36 5.08 -14.92 -9.23
CA PHE A 36 5.90 -13.98 -9.98
C PHE A 36 7.41 -14.10 -9.66
N VAL A 37 7.77 -14.89 -8.64
CA VAL A 37 9.18 -15.19 -8.34
C VAL A 37 9.81 -15.87 -9.56
N GLY A 38 10.89 -15.26 -10.09
CA GLY A 38 11.65 -15.79 -11.22
C GLY A 38 11.23 -15.27 -12.60
N TYR A 39 10.16 -14.47 -12.71
CA TYR A 39 9.74 -13.89 -14.00
C TYR A 39 10.35 -12.50 -14.24
N GLU A 40 10.17 -11.58 -13.30
CA GLU A 40 10.59 -10.18 -13.45
C GLU A 40 11.10 -9.62 -12.11
N ALA A 41 12.13 -8.76 -12.16
CA ALA A 41 12.69 -8.14 -10.97
C ALA A 41 11.74 -7.09 -10.33
N ARG A 42 10.77 -6.59 -11.11
CA ARG A 42 9.77 -5.61 -10.67
C ARG A 42 8.39 -6.08 -11.07
N CYS A 43 7.53 -6.34 -10.09
CA CYS A 43 6.14 -6.68 -10.35
C CYS A 43 5.23 -6.18 -9.23
N THR A 44 4.01 -5.78 -9.58
CA THR A 44 2.87 -5.66 -8.66
C THR A 44 2.08 -6.97 -8.70
N PRO A 45 2.41 -7.97 -7.86
CA PRO A 45 1.88 -9.33 -8.03
C PRO A 45 0.35 -9.40 -7.88
N TYR A 46 -0.25 -8.43 -7.19
CA TYR A 46 -1.69 -8.30 -7.07
C TYR A 46 -2.25 -7.37 -8.17
N TRP A 47 -2.94 -7.93 -9.17
CA TRP A 47 -3.37 -7.17 -10.34
C TRP A 47 -4.23 -5.91 -10.05
N PRO A 48 -5.08 -5.84 -8.99
CA PRO A 48 -5.80 -4.60 -8.66
C PRO A 48 -4.85 -3.46 -8.28
N HIS A 49 -3.68 -3.76 -7.73
CA HIS A 49 -2.62 -2.76 -7.51
C HIS A 49 -2.01 -2.26 -8.82
N ALA A 50 -1.96 -3.07 -9.87
CA ALA A 50 -1.55 -2.61 -11.20
C ALA A 50 -2.54 -1.59 -11.76
N LEU A 51 -3.84 -1.81 -11.58
CA LEU A 51 -4.89 -0.84 -11.92
C LEU A 51 -4.73 0.47 -11.14
N MET A 52 -4.44 0.39 -9.83
CA MET A 52 -4.14 1.58 -9.02
C MET A 52 -2.93 2.32 -9.56
N GLY A 53 -1.86 1.61 -9.91
CA GLY A 53 -0.66 2.17 -10.53
C GLY A 53 -0.96 2.90 -11.84
N TYR A 54 -1.81 2.32 -12.70
CA TYR A 54 -2.24 2.93 -13.96
C TYR A 54 -3.02 4.24 -13.74
N VAL A 55 -3.97 4.24 -12.80
CA VAL A 55 -4.72 5.46 -12.43
C VAL A 55 -3.76 6.52 -11.90
N VAL A 56 -2.83 6.14 -11.04
CA VAL A 56 -1.81 7.06 -10.50
C VAL A 56 -0.92 7.62 -11.60
N SER A 57 -0.48 6.79 -12.57
CA SER A 57 0.34 7.27 -13.69
C SER A 57 -0.42 8.19 -14.66
N SER A 58 -1.75 8.18 -14.61
CA SER A 58 -2.58 9.08 -15.41
C SER A 58 -2.75 10.46 -14.77
N LEU A 59 -2.37 10.63 -13.50
CA LEU A 59 -2.43 11.90 -12.79
C LEU A 59 -1.11 12.68 -12.93
N PRO A 60 -1.15 14.03 -12.89
CA PRO A 60 0.07 14.84 -12.78
C PRO A 60 0.86 14.47 -11.51
N GLU A 61 2.17 14.29 -11.64
CA GLU A 61 3.05 13.84 -10.56
C GLU A 61 2.94 14.70 -9.31
N SER A 62 2.90 16.02 -9.47
CA SER A 62 2.77 16.99 -8.37
C SER A 62 1.52 16.79 -7.53
N VAL A 63 0.41 16.38 -8.14
CA VAL A 63 -0.86 16.13 -7.46
C VAL A 63 -0.76 14.86 -6.61
N PHE A 64 -0.26 13.78 -7.22
CA PHE A 64 -0.10 12.51 -6.52
C PHE A 64 0.92 12.61 -5.38
N GLU A 65 2.07 13.24 -5.63
CA GLU A 65 3.12 13.41 -4.63
C GLU A 65 2.61 14.23 -3.43
N SER A 66 2.00 15.39 -3.70
CA SER A 66 1.41 16.24 -2.65
C SER A 66 0.38 15.49 -1.81
N PHE A 67 -0.45 14.66 -2.46
CA PHE A 67 -1.43 13.82 -1.77
C PHE A 67 -0.78 12.75 -0.90
N ASN A 68 0.26 12.07 -1.39
CA ASN A 68 0.96 11.03 -0.64
C ASN A 68 1.67 11.59 0.59
N ILE A 69 2.39 12.71 0.44
CA ILE A 69 3.07 13.35 1.57
C ILE A 69 2.05 13.76 2.64
N LYS A 70 0.95 14.41 2.25
CA LYS A 70 -0.13 14.79 3.18
C LYS A 70 -0.69 13.56 3.91
N ARG A 71 -0.97 12.47 3.20
CA ARG A 71 -1.44 11.21 3.78
C ARG A 71 -0.44 10.63 4.79
N CYS A 72 0.84 10.56 4.45
CA CYS A 72 1.90 10.06 5.33
C CYS A 72 2.00 10.89 6.62
N LEU A 73 1.95 12.21 6.52
CA LEU A 73 1.94 13.11 7.67
C LEU A 73 0.72 12.90 8.57
N GLN A 74 -0.46 12.69 7.99
CA GLN A 74 -1.69 12.40 8.74
C GLN A 74 -1.59 11.05 9.49
N ILE A 75 -1.07 10.01 8.85
CA ILE A 75 -0.85 8.70 9.49
C ILE A 75 0.11 8.85 10.67
N ARG A 76 1.24 9.55 10.46
CA ARG A 76 2.22 9.82 11.52
C ARG A 76 1.58 10.57 12.68
N LYS A 77 0.84 11.64 12.41
CA LYS A 77 0.14 12.42 13.45
C LYS A 77 -0.82 11.54 14.26
N LYS A 78 -1.61 10.69 13.60
CA LYS A 78 -2.52 9.75 14.28
C LYS A 78 -1.77 8.71 15.13
N GLY A 79 -0.64 8.21 14.64
CA GLY A 79 0.24 7.30 15.39
C GLY A 79 0.78 7.93 16.67
N MET A 80 1.39 9.12 16.58
CA MET A 80 1.92 9.84 17.74
C MET A 80 0.85 10.14 18.78
N LEU A 81 -0.36 10.54 18.36
CA LEU A 81 -1.48 10.76 19.27
C LEU A 81 -1.93 9.47 19.98
N LYS A 82 -1.89 8.33 19.29
CA LYS A 82 -2.21 7.02 19.88
C LYS A 82 -1.17 6.61 20.92
N ASP A 83 0.10 6.91 20.70
CA ASP A 83 1.18 6.56 21.63
C ASP A 83 1.22 7.49 22.84
N SER A 84 0.86 8.77 22.68
CA SER A 84 0.72 9.72 23.81
C SER A 84 -0.35 9.26 24.79
N ARG A 85 -1.52 8.83 24.31
CA ARG A 85 -2.65 8.36 25.15
C ARG A 85 -2.38 7.04 25.91
N LYS A 86 -1.29 6.33 25.60
CA LYS A 86 -0.90 5.10 26.32
C LYS A 86 0.06 5.37 27.48
N LYS A 87 0.64 6.57 27.53
CA LYS A 87 1.60 6.98 28.56
C LYS A 87 0.91 7.67 29.74
N GLU A 88 -0.32 8.14 29.54
CA GLU A 88 -1.29 8.44 30.61
C GLU A 88 -2.00 7.16 31.04
#